data_AF-K1ERZ6-F1
#
_entry.id   AF-K1ERZ6-F1
#
_cell.length_a   1.000
_cell.length_b   1.000
_cell.length_c   1.000
_cell.angle_alpha   90.00
_cell.angle_beta   90.00
_cell.angle_gamma   90.00
#
_symmetry.space_group_name_H-M   'P 1'
#
loop_
_entity.id
_entity.type
_entity.pdbx_description
1 polymer ?
#
loop_
_entity_poly.entity_id
_entity_poly.type
_entity_poly.pdbx_seq_one_letter_code
_entity_poly.pdbx_strand_id
1 'polypeptide(L)'
;MDPRVIEAGNKFEGRRFRKRLLLDPRRWWWLRDPTKPTWGEPYRVIGKRMMAAIEDARDHARGREVLIVSHQLPIWTIRSVLEQRNLWHDPRRRQCNLASLTSVTFTGDEVTDVTYSEPAAHLYAHAATTPGA
;
A
#
# COMPACT_ATOMS: atom_id res chain seq x y z
N MET A 1 -14.38 11.13 0.98
CA MET A 1 -13.21 10.23 1.07
C MET A 1 -12.66 10.04 -0.33
N ASP A 2 -11.36 10.20 -0.55
CA ASP A 2 -10.75 10.09 -1.88
C ASP A 2 -10.57 8.60 -2.27
N PRO A 3 -11.15 8.12 -3.38
CA PRO A 3 -11.03 6.71 -3.79
C PRO A 3 -9.62 6.31 -4.22
N ARG A 4 -8.72 7.27 -4.43
CA ARG A 4 -7.33 7.00 -4.83
C ARG A 4 -6.46 6.52 -3.68
N VAL A 5 -6.90 6.71 -2.43
CA VAL A 5 -6.11 6.39 -1.22
C VAL A 5 -6.72 5.26 -0.39
N ILE A 6 -7.81 4.63 -0.86
CA ILE A 6 -8.43 3.50 -0.17
C ILE A 6 -7.68 2.17 -0.45
N GLU A 7 -7.93 1.16 0.38
CA GLU A 7 -7.37 -0.19 0.20
C GLU A 7 -7.65 -0.72 -1.21
N ALA A 8 -6.70 -1.48 -1.74
CA ALA A 8 -6.86 -2.06 -3.06
C ALA A 8 -7.96 -3.12 -3.05
N GLY A 9 -8.87 -3.04 -4.03
CA GLY A 9 -9.93 -4.01 -4.17
C GLY A 9 -9.36 -5.42 -4.29
N ASN A 10 -9.82 -6.31 -3.42
CA ASN A 10 -9.43 -7.72 -3.41
C ASN A 10 -10.70 -8.57 -3.49
N LYS A 11 -10.81 -9.45 -4.49
CA LYS A 11 -11.95 -10.38 -4.62
C LYS A 11 -12.06 -11.37 -3.45
N PHE A 12 -11.08 -11.39 -2.55
CA PHE A 12 -11.08 -12.17 -1.31
C PHE A 12 -11.37 -11.34 -0.04
N GLU A 13 -11.70 -10.05 -0.16
CA GLU A 13 -12.20 -9.27 0.99
C GLU A 13 -13.34 -10.01 1.70
N GLY A 14 -13.18 -10.21 3.01
CA GLY A 14 -14.11 -10.99 3.84
C GLY A 14 -13.85 -12.50 3.92
N ARG A 15 -12.87 -13.07 3.21
CA ARG A 15 -12.51 -14.51 3.31
C ARG A 15 -11.08 -14.68 3.79
N ARG A 16 -10.89 -15.35 4.95
CA ARG A 16 -9.57 -15.77 5.44
C ARG A 16 -8.80 -16.45 4.30
N PHE A 17 -7.64 -15.92 3.93
CA PHE A 17 -6.74 -16.54 2.96
C PHE A 17 -6.25 -17.88 3.54
N ARG A 18 -6.94 -18.97 3.21
CA ARG A 18 -6.61 -20.32 3.68
C ARG A 18 -5.67 -20.96 2.67
N LYS A 19 -4.59 -21.63 3.11
CA LYS A 19 -3.69 -22.42 2.24
C LYS A 19 -4.44 -23.40 1.32
N ARG A 20 -5.61 -23.90 1.75
CA ARG A 20 -6.52 -24.74 0.93
C ARG A 20 -7.05 -24.07 -0.35
N LEU A 21 -7.01 -22.75 -0.45
CA LEU A 21 -7.40 -22.01 -1.65
C LEU A 21 -6.42 -22.23 -2.82
N LEU A 22 -5.14 -22.48 -2.51
CA LEU A 22 -4.08 -22.80 -3.48
C LEU A 22 -4.14 -24.28 -3.94
N LEU A 23 -4.85 -25.12 -3.19
CA LEU A 23 -5.02 -26.56 -3.45
C LEU A 23 -6.25 -26.87 -4.31
N ASP A 24 -7.04 -25.86 -4.70
CA ASP A 24 -8.20 -26.04 -5.60
C ASP A 24 -7.74 -25.87 -7.07
N PRO A 25 -7.71 -26.95 -7.88
CA PRO A 25 -7.26 -26.89 -9.27
C PRO A 25 -8.09 -25.93 -10.12
N ARG A 26 -9.36 -25.71 -9.74
CA ARG A 26 -10.27 -24.78 -10.43
C ARG A 26 -9.89 -23.32 -10.25
N ARG A 27 -8.91 -23.00 -9.40
CA ARG A 27 -8.46 -21.62 -9.09
C ARG A 27 -7.02 -21.36 -9.54
N TRP A 28 -6.33 -22.36 -10.08
CA TRP A 28 -4.97 -22.20 -10.60
C TRP A 28 -4.90 -21.21 -11.77
N TRP A 29 -5.99 -21.05 -12.51
CA TRP A 29 -6.10 -20.01 -13.55
C TRP A 29 -6.05 -18.60 -12.96
N TRP A 30 -6.52 -18.40 -11.72
CA TRP A 30 -6.34 -17.12 -11.04
C TRP A 30 -4.86 -16.88 -10.83
N LEU A 31 -4.14 -17.82 -10.23
CA LEU A 31 -2.72 -17.74 -9.86
C LEU A 31 -1.72 -17.70 -11.04
N ARG A 32 -2.20 -17.82 -12.29
CA ARG A 32 -1.34 -17.99 -13.47
C ARG A 32 -0.51 -16.77 -13.81
N ASP A 33 -0.97 -15.57 -13.46
CA ASP A 33 -0.21 -14.33 -13.63
C ASP A 33 -0.13 -13.57 -12.30
N PRO A 34 0.95 -13.77 -11.53
CA PRO A 34 1.18 -13.04 -10.28
C PRO A 34 1.38 -11.53 -10.48
N THR A 35 1.71 -11.08 -11.69
CA THR A 35 1.94 -9.66 -12.01
C THR A 35 0.66 -8.91 -12.38
N LYS A 36 -0.37 -9.65 -12.80
CA LYS A 36 -1.74 -9.18 -13.02
C LYS A 36 -2.68 -10.05 -12.20
N PRO A 37 -2.73 -9.86 -10.88
CA PRO A 37 -3.59 -10.68 -10.04
C PRO A 37 -5.03 -10.52 -10.53
N THR A 38 -5.59 -11.56 -11.16
CA THR A 38 -7.01 -11.56 -11.60
C THR A 38 -7.99 -11.49 -10.43
N TRP A 39 -7.45 -11.56 -9.21
CA TRP A 39 -8.12 -11.51 -7.92
C TRP A 39 -7.93 -10.18 -7.16
N GLY A 40 -7.22 -9.19 -7.71
CA GLY A 40 -7.06 -7.88 -7.09
C GLY A 40 -6.64 -6.78 -8.07
N GLU A 41 -6.45 -5.57 -7.57
CA GLU A 41 -5.94 -4.46 -8.37
C GLU A 41 -4.42 -4.65 -8.68
N PRO A 42 -3.95 -4.46 -9.93
CA PRO A 42 -2.52 -4.56 -10.21
C PRO A 42 -1.72 -3.50 -9.45
N TYR A 43 -0.55 -3.86 -8.90
CA TYR A 43 0.29 -2.95 -8.11
C TYR A 43 0.64 -1.65 -8.84
N ARG A 44 0.83 -1.71 -10.17
CA ARG A 44 1.08 -0.50 -10.98
C ARG A 44 -0.12 0.46 -11.00
N VAL A 45 -1.35 -0.06 -10.97
CA VAL A 45 -2.56 0.77 -10.93
C VAL A 45 -2.70 1.42 -9.56
N ILE A 46 -2.46 0.66 -8.48
CA ILE A 46 -2.42 1.18 -7.10
C ILE A 46 -1.38 2.29 -6.97
N GLY A 47 -0.15 2.05 -7.43
CA GLY A 47 0.92 3.06 -7.42
C GLY A 47 0.54 4.31 -8.21
N LYS A 48 -0.06 4.15 -9.40
CA LYS A 48 -0.51 5.28 -10.22
C LYS A 48 -1.57 6.14 -9.52
N ARG A 49 -2.61 5.52 -8.94
CA ARG A 49 -3.66 6.29 -8.24
C ARG A 49 -3.14 6.95 -6.96
N MET A 50 -2.27 6.27 -6.20
CA MET A 50 -1.64 6.85 -5.01
C MET A 50 -0.76 8.05 -5.38
N MET A 51 0.04 7.94 -6.44
CA MET A 51 0.86 9.06 -6.90
C MET A 51 0.00 10.27 -7.27
N ALA A 52 -1.08 10.07 -8.04
CA ALA A 52 -1.99 11.15 -8.39
C ALA A 52 -2.62 11.84 -7.16
N ALA A 53 -2.92 11.07 -6.10
CA ALA A 53 -3.42 11.67 -4.85
C ALA A 53 -2.33 12.46 -4.10
N ILE A 54 -1.09 11.98 -4.12
CA ILE A 54 0.06 12.67 -3.50
C ILE A 54 0.37 13.97 -4.24
N GLU A 55 0.41 13.96 -5.57
CA GLU A 55 0.66 15.14 -6.40
C GLU A 55 -0.43 16.21 -6.20
N ASP A 56 -1.70 15.81 -6.20
CA ASP A 56 -2.80 16.72 -5.88
C ASP A 56 -2.67 17.32 -4.48
N ALA A 57 -2.34 16.51 -3.47
CA ALA A 57 -2.17 16.97 -2.10
C ALA A 57 -0.99 17.94 -1.96
N ARG A 58 0.14 17.65 -2.63
CA ARG A 58 1.30 18.53 -2.72
C ARG A 58 0.90 19.88 -3.33
N ASP A 59 0.12 19.87 -4.40
CA ASP A 59 -0.30 21.09 -5.10
C ASP A 59 -1.22 21.96 -4.24
N HIS A 60 -2.11 21.36 -3.44
CA HIS A 60 -2.96 22.09 -2.49
C HIS A 60 -2.20 22.60 -1.26
N ALA A 61 -1.09 21.95 -0.90
CA ALA A 61 -0.33 22.23 0.34
C ALA A 61 1.07 22.80 0.08
N ARG A 62 1.31 23.48 -1.05
CA ARG A 62 2.64 24.06 -1.36
C ARG A 62 3.17 24.92 -0.22
N GLY A 63 4.42 24.67 0.18
CA GLY A 63 5.07 25.34 1.30
C GLY A 63 4.61 24.90 2.70
N ARG A 64 3.81 23.83 2.79
CA ARG A 64 3.31 23.24 4.03
C ARG A 64 3.43 21.72 3.98
N GLU A 65 3.15 21.08 5.12
CA GLU A 65 3.03 19.61 5.21
C GLU A 65 1.56 19.18 5.09
N VAL A 66 1.34 18.00 4.52
CA VAL A 66 0.01 17.39 4.37
C VAL A 66 0.09 15.91 4.71
N LEU A 67 -0.96 15.37 5.31
CA LEU A 67 -1.07 13.96 5.67
C LEU A 67 -2.16 13.28 4.84
N ILE A 68 -1.82 12.13 4.27
CA ILE A 68 -2.76 11.21 3.64
C ILE A 68 -2.82 9.95 4.49
N VAL A 69 -4.01 9.63 5.01
CA VAL A 69 -4.26 8.38 5.71
C VAL A 69 -4.75 7.35 4.70
N SER A 70 -4.09 6.20 4.66
CA SER A 70 -4.36 5.12 3.71
C SER A 70 -4.16 3.77 4.39
N HIS A 71 -4.25 2.69 3.63
CA HIS A 71 -4.18 1.33 4.13
C HIS A 71 -2.84 0.68 3.78
N GLN A 72 -2.59 -0.49 4.38
CA GLN A 72 -1.28 -1.13 4.35
C GLN A 72 -0.74 -1.36 2.93
N LEU A 73 -1.56 -1.88 2.02
CA LEU A 73 -1.08 -2.23 0.68
C LEU A 73 -0.83 -1.01 -0.21
N PRO A 74 -1.75 -0.01 -0.32
CA PRO A 74 -1.47 1.21 -1.05
C PRO A 74 -0.22 1.95 -0.56
N ILE A 75 -0.04 2.11 0.76
CA ILE A 75 1.15 2.77 1.35
C ILE A 75 2.43 2.03 0.95
N TRP A 76 2.47 0.71 1.16
CA TRP A 76 3.63 -0.09 0.79
C TRP A 76 3.92 -0.03 -0.72
N THR A 77 2.88 -0.05 -1.55
CA THR A 77 3.02 -0.04 -3.00
C THR A 77 3.59 1.28 -3.50
N ILE A 78 3.04 2.43 -3.06
CA ILE A 78 3.55 3.73 -3.49
C ILE A 78 4.97 3.98 -2.99
N ARG A 79 5.27 3.58 -1.76
CA ARG A 79 6.63 3.64 -1.22
C ARG A 79 7.60 2.81 -2.09
N SER A 80 7.22 1.59 -2.44
CA SER A 80 8.04 0.72 -3.29
C SER A 80 8.28 1.32 -4.69
N VAL A 81 7.27 2.00 -5.27
CA VAL A 81 7.42 2.71 -6.54
C VAL A 81 8.44 3.84 -6.41
N LEU A 82 8.31 4.68 -5.38
CA LEU A 82 9.16 5.84 -5.15
C LEU A 82 10.62 5.44 -4.84
N GLU A 83 10.81 4.37 -4.06
CA GLU A 83 12.12 3.80 -3.74
C GLU A 83 12.68 2.87 -4.87
N GLN A 84 12.01 2.80 -6.03
CA GLN A 84 12.39 1.96 -7.18
C GLN A 84 12.59 0.47 -6.85
N ARG A 85 11.81 -0.04 -5.89
CA ARG A 85 11.82 -1.45 -5.47
C ARG A 85 10.96 -2.31 -6.39
N ASN A 86 11.21 -3.63 -6.37
CA ASN A 86 10.33 -4.57 -7.05
C ASN A 86 8.94 -4.57 -6.39
N LEU A 87 7.89 -4.45 -7.20
CA LEU A 87 6.50 -4.51 -6.73
C LEU A 87 6.08 -5.93 -6.35
N TRP A 88 6.78 -6.95 -6.87
CA TRP A 88 6.63 -8.31 -6.37
C TRP A 88 7.35 -8.46 -5.02
N HIS A 89 6.58 -8.79 -3.98
CA HIS A 89 7.08 -8.88 -2.61
C HIS A 89 6.32 -9.93 -1.81
N ASP A 90 6.92 -10.40 -0.70
CA ASP A 90 6.22 -11.19 0.31
C ASP A 90 5.32 -10.25 1.14
N PRO A 91 3.98 -10.44 1.16
CA PRO A 91 3.07 -9.58 1.92
C PRO A 91 3.38 -9.49 3.42
N ARG A 92 4.06 -10.51 3.98
CA ARG A 92 4.43 -10.55 5.40
C ARG A 92 5.63 -9.66 5.74
N ARG A 93 6.35 -9.18 4.73
CA ARG A 93 7.56 -8.35 4.89
C ARG A 93 7.27 -6.86 4.65
N ARG A 94 6.00 -6.48 4.49
CA ARG A 94 5.60 -5.07 4.30
C ARG A 94 5.90 -4.28 5.56
N GLN A 95 6.59 -3.16 5.40
CA GLN A 95 6.76 -2.15 6.46
C GLN A 95 5.63 -1.14 6.33
N CYS A 96 4.59 -1.34 7.13
CA CYS A 96 3.47 -0.41 7.29
C CYS A 96 2.71 -0.81 8.56
N ASN A 97 3.39 -0.68 9.70
CA ASN A 97 2.83 -1.00 11.00
C ASN A 97 1.90 0.12 11.51
N LEU A 98 1.28 -0.11 12.67
CA LEU A 98 0.36 0.85 13.31
C LEU A 98 0.97 2.25 13.37
N ALA A 99 0.25 3.23 12.80
CA ALA A 99 0.64 4.63 12.76
C ALA A 99 2.11 4.87 12.31
N SER A 100 2.61 4.01 11.42
CA SER A 100 3.85 4.24 10.70
C SER A 100 3.69 5.39 9.69
N LEU A 101 4.80 6.06 9.38
CA LEU A 101 4.84 7.18 8.45
C LEU A 101 5.77 6.82 7.29
N THR A 102 5.27 6.99 6.07
CA THR A 102 6.12 7.14 4.89
C THR A 102 6.07 8.60 4.47
N SER A 103 7.18 9.32 4.67
CA SER A 103 7.30 10.73 4.30
C SER A 103 7.92 10.84 2.92
N VAL A 104 7.31 11.63 2.04
CA VAL A 104 7.80 11.92 0.69
C VAL A 104 8.10 13.40 0.62
N THR A 105 9.37 13.74 0.43
CA THR A 105 9.85 15.12 0.37
C THR A 105 9.89 15.59 -1.07
N PHE A 106 9.34 16.77 -1.33
CA PHE A 106 9.33 17.39 -2.65
C PHE A 106 10.16 18.68 -2.66
N THR A 107 10.93 18.89 -3.72
CA THR A 107 11.52 20.18 -4.08
C THR A 107 10.93 20.63 -5.41
N GLY A 108 10.04 21.62 -5.38
CA GLY A 108 9.17 21.88 -6.53
C GLY A 108 8.31 20.64 -6.79
N ASP A 109 8.41 20.07 -7.98
CA ASP A 109 7.60 18.93 -8.40
C ASP A 109 8.33 17.59 -8.28
N GLU A 110 9.62 17.64 -7.99
CA GLU A 110 10.50 16.48 -7.93
C GLU A 110 10.51 15.87 -6.52
N VAL A 111 10.41 14.54 -6.45
CA VAL A 111 10.63 13.81 -5.20
C VAL A 111 12.13 13.76 -4.94
N THR A 112 12.55 14.34 -3.82
CA THR A 112 13.96 14.41 -3.43
C THR A 112 14.34 13.44 -2.32
N ASP A 113 13.36 13.00 -1.52
CA ASP A 113 13.59 12.03 -0.45
C ASP A 113 12.34 11.22 -0.11
N VAL A 114 12.56 10.00 0.38
CA VAL A 114 11.51 9.09 0.86
C VAL A 114 12.01 8.43 2.13
N THR A 115 11.36 8.73 3.25
CA THR A 115 11.73 8.20 4.56
C THR A 115 10.60 7.41 5.19
N TYR A 116 10.96 6.42 6.01
CA TYR A 116 10.01 5.61 6.75
C TYR A 116 10.34 5.66 8.24
N SER A 117 9.33 5.87 9.07
CA SER A 117 9.47 5.85 10.52
C SER A 117 8.28 5.16 11.20
N GLU A 118 8.51 4.68 12.41
CA GLU A 118 7.54 3.93 13.22
C GLU A 118 7.39 4.58 14.61
N PRO A 119 6.81 5.79 14.70
CA PRO A 119 6.73 6.53 15.96
C PRO A 119 5.91 5.79 17.04
N ALA A 120 4.90 5.02 16.61
CA ALA A 120 4.03 4.25 17.50
C ALA A 120 4.56 2.83 17.80
N ALA A 121 5.84 2.52 17.54
CA ALA A 121 6.39 1.19 17.77
C ALA A 121 6.21 0.65 19.19
N HIS A 122 6.25 1.54 20.18
CA HIS A 122 6.02 1.21 21.59
C HIS A 122 4.60 0.66 21.87
N LEU A 123 3.64 0.83 20.96
CA LEU A 123 2.26 0.36 21.11
C LEU A 123 2.01 -1.02 20.49
N TYR A 124 2.98 -1.60 19.77
CA TYR A 124 2.76 -2.83 19.00
C TYR A 124 2.32 -4.01 19.86
N ALA A 125 2.86 -4.15 21.07
CA ALA A 125 2.49 -5.23 21.99
C ALA A 125 1.03 -5.12 22.48
N HIS A 126 0.44 -3.93 22.39
CA HIS A 126 -0.90 -3.61 22.89
C HIS A 126 -1.92 -3.36 21.77
N ALA A 127 -1.48 -3.41 20.51
CA ALA A 127 -2.33 -3.17 19.36
C ALA A 127 -3.28 -4.33 19.11
N ALA A 128 -4.56 -4.03 18.86
CA ALA A 128 -5.52 -5.03 18.41
C ALA A 128 -5.09 -5.58 17.04
N THR A 129 -5.12 -6.90 16.88
CA THR A 129 -4.82 -7.57 15.60
C THR A 129 -6.05 -7.58 14.70
N THR A 130 -6.49 -6.40 14.27
CA THR A 130 -7.52 -6.28 13.23
C THR A 130 -6.82 -6.32 11.86
N PRO A 131 -7.05 -7.34 11.02
CA PRO A 131 -6.45 -7.38 9.69
C PRO A 131 -6.99 -6.26 8.82
N GLY A 132 -6.11 -5.52 8.14
CA GLY A 132 -6.48 -4.56 7.09
C GLY A 132 -6.92 -3.17 7.57
N ALA A 133 -6.69 -2.83 8.84
CA ALA A 133 -6.77 -1.46 9.34
C ALA A 133 -5.44 -0.72 9.15
#